data_AF-A0A363RHT1-F1
#
_entry.id   AF-A0A363RHT1-F1
#
_cell.length_a   1.000
_cell.length_b   1.000
_cell.length_c   1.000
_cell.angle_alpha   90.00
_cell.angle_beta   90.00
_cell.angle_gamma   90.00
#
_symmetry.space_group_name_H-M   'P 1'
#
loop_
_entity.id
_entity.type
_entity.pdbx_description
1 polymer ?
#
loop_
_entity_poly.entity_id
_entity_poly.type
_entity_poly.pdbx_seq_one_letter_code
_entity_poly.pdbx_strand_id
1 'polypeptide(L)'
;MALYLAAFVAGVLSVLSPCILPVLPFVFARQGQPSRHGSLPLLIGMALAFAAAASLAAAAGSWAVQLSQFGRGLALLALGVFAASLLLPGLAAWWSRPLVQIGQKLAAQQIQRRWLHSALLGVATGLIWSPCAGPVLGLLLSGAALAGPGTATSALLLSYAAGSGLALWAALRISAGTLARLRVHWLPGERGRRAAGAAMLAAVLAVATGLDSRLLAQSGGWAGLGSNGLESSLLQAAMPSAQAAERAGNTPAPVGDSAHYTSPLPVESTRPSLEGGTQWLNAEPQSIPTLRGKVVLVNFWTYSCVNCLRTLPYVKAWAQKYADSGLVVVGVHAPEFAFEKDRRHVEKALQQLNISYPVVQDNGFRIWRAFNNQYWPALYLVDAQGRVRHHQFGEGGYAATERALNELLREAQAPSAATAPANNAKVNASVTPDTQGLGMAADTASLRSPELYLGYDKGGSLRLAGRPAPDKAADYQPASLRLNTWTLQGNWTLMPELVQANEAGGRLALRFEARDANLVLGAAGAGPLRFRITIDGQPPGSHHGSDVDAQGYGQVDATRLYQLVRQQGAVKQRRLEIEFLDAGAQGYAFTFG
;
A
#
# COMPACT_ATOMS: atom_id res chain seq x y z
N MET A 1 4.63 21.34 -10.02
CA MET A 1 5.08 21.47 -11.43
C MET A 1 5.77 20.22 -11.95
N ALA A 2 6.76 19.66 -11.23
CA ALA A 2 7.48 18.45 -11.64
C ALA A 2 6.58 17.24 -11.97
N LEU A 3 5.55 16.97 -11.15
CA LEU A 3 4.60 15.88 -11.38
C LEU A 3 3.81 16.01 -12.69
N TYR A 4 3.41 17.23 -13.06
CA TYR A 4 2.71 17.46 -14.34
C TYR A 4 3.65 17.25 -15.52
N LEU A 5 4.90 17.71 -15.42
CA LEU A 5 5.89 17.50 -16.47
C LEU A 5 6.24 16.00 -16.63
N ALA A 6 6.34 15.27 -15.52
CA ALA A 6 6.53 13.82 -15.53
C ALA A 6 5.34 13.08 -16.19
N ALA A 7 4.10 13.45 -15.86
CA ALA A 7 2.90 12.89 -16.48
C ALA A 7 2.84 13.19 -17.98
N PHE A 8 3.22 14.40 -18.41
CA PHE A 8 3.31 14.77 -19.81
C PHE A 8 4.36 13.94 -20.57
N VAL A 9 5.56 13.80 -20.01
CA VAL A 9 6.64 12.99 -20.61
C VAL A 9 6.25 11.51 -20.69
N ALA A 10 5.62 10.97 -19.64
CA ALA A 10 5.12 9.60 -19.65
C ALA A 10 4.05 9.40 -20.75
N GLY A 11 3.18 10.39 -20.97
CA GLY A 11 2.24 10.39 -22.09
C GLY A 11 2.94 10.33 -23.45
N VAL A 12 4.00 11.11 -23.64
CA VAL A 12 4.80 11.09 -24.89
C VAL A 12 5.46 9.73 -25.12
N LEU A 13 6.06 9.17 -24.08
CA LEU A 13 6.78 7.89 -24.16
C LEU A 13 5.83 6.70 -24.34
N SER A 14 4.57 6.82 -23.91
CA SER A 14 3.56 5.76 -24.08
C SER A 14 3.39 5.32 -25.54
N VAL A 15 3.61 6.19 -26.53
CA VAL A 15 3.52 5.87 -27.98
C VAL A 15 4.56 4.82 -28.41
N LEU A 16 5.70 4.73 -27.70
CA LEU A 16 6.76 3.76 -27.94
C LEU A 16 6.47 2.40 -27.31
N SER A 17 5.39 2.25 -26.54
CA SER A 17 5.06 1.00 -25.88
C SER A 17 4.76 -0.10 -26.93
N PRO A 18 5.31 -1.31 -26.74
CA PRO A 18 5.24 -2.42 -27.70
C PRO A 18 3.80 -2.84 -28.05
N CYS A 19 2.81 -2.44 -27.25
CA CYS A 19 1.40 -2.72 -27.52
C CYS A 19 0.74 -1.74 -28.51
N ILE A 20 1.31 -0.54 -28.74
CA ILE A 20 0.73 0.51 -29.61
C ILE A 20 1.38 0.51 -30.99
N LEU A 21 2.67 0.17 -31.05
CA LEU A 21 3.44 0.09 -32.29
C LEU A 21 2.74 -0.71 -33.41
N PRO A 22 2.09 -1.86 -33.13
CA PRO A 22 1.40 -2.66 -34.16
C PRO A 22 0.09 -2.05 -34.68
N VAL A 23 -0.53 -1.14 -33.94
CA VAL A 23 -1.85 -0.54 -34.26
C VAL A 23 -1.71 0.76 -35.06
N LEU A 24 -0.57 1.45 -34.92
CA LEU A 24 -0.25 2.68 -35.65
C LEU A 24 -0.55 2.60 -37.17
N PRO A 25 -0.17 1.53 -37.91
CA PRO A 25 -0.48 1.42 -39.35
C PRO A 25 -1.97 1.43 -39.68
N PHE A 26 -2.84 0.86 -38.83
CA PHE A 26 -4.29 0.84 -39.05
C PHE A 26 -4.93 2.21 -38.82
N VAL A 27 -4.40 2.98 -37.87
CA VAL A 27 -4.81 4.37 -37.64
C VAL A 27 -4.38 5.25 -38.81
N PHE A 28 -3.16 5.04 -39.33
CA PHE A 28 -2.65 5.74 -40.51
C PHE A 28 -3.44 5.42 -41.79
N ALA A 29 -3.86 4.16 -41.99
CA ALA A 29 -4.62 3.74 -43.16
C ALA A 29 -6.02 4.37 -43.27
N ARG A 30 -6.59 4.86 -42.15
CA ARG A 30 -7.95 5.46 -42.13
C ARG A 30 -7.98 6.99 -42.16
N GLN A 31 -6.86 7.70 -41.96
CA GLN A 31 -6.80 9.17 -42.00
C GLN A 31 -6.50 9.72 -43.40
N GLY A 32 -7.23 9.25 -44.40
CA GLY A 32 -6.95 9.49 -45.82
C GLY A 32 -7.09 10.93 -46.34
N GLN A 33 -7.14 12.00 -45.52
CA GLN A 33 -7.06 13.38 -46.03
C GLN A 33 -6.31 14.34 -45.09
N PRO A 34 -5.27 15.05 -45.58
CA PRO A 34 -4.43 15.94 -44.80
C PRO A 34 -5.13 17.29 -44.62
N SER A 35 -6.09 17.37 -43.71
CA SER A 35 -6.68 18.65 -43.32
C SER A 35 -6.34 18.94 -41.86
N ARG A 36 -5.73 20.12 -41.61
CA ARG A 36 -5.33 20.62 -40.28
C ARG A 36 -6.48 20.68 -39.26
N HIS A 37 -7.73 20.56 -39.69
CA HIS A 37 -8.93 20.59 -38.86
C HIS A 37 -9.45 19.20 -38.41
N GLY A 38 -8.85 18.09 -38.87
CA GLY A 38 -9.27 16.74 -38.50
C GLY A 38 -8.65 16.18 -37.21
N SER A 39 -7.51 16.73 -36.75
CA SER A 39 -6.76 16.21 -35.60
C SER A 39 -7.26 16.74 -34.26
N LEU A 40 -7.73 18.00 -34.20
CA LEU A 40 -8.23 18.60 -32.96
C LEU A 40 -9.43 17.84 -32.35
N PRO A 41 -10.45 17.43 -33.14
CA PRO A 41 -11.60 16.68 -32.62
C PRO A 41 -11.21 15.28 -32.11
N LEU A 42 -10.21 14.66 -32.74
CA LEU A 42 -9.65 13.36 -32.32
C LEU A 42 -8.98 13.47 -30.94
N LEU A 43 -8.18 14.52 -30.73
CA LEU A 43 -7.51 14.79 -29.45
C LEU A 43 -8.51 15.11 -28.34
N ILE A 44 -9.55 15.90 -28.65
CA ILE A 44 -10.63 16.21 -27.72
C ILE A 44 -11.41 14.94 -27.35
N GLY A 45 -11.72 14.07 -28.32
CA GLY A 45 -12.39 12.79 -28.06
C GLY A 45 -11.56 11.85 -27.18
N MET A 46 -10.25 11.80 -27.39
CA MET A 46 -9.34 11.00 -26.57
C MET A 46 -9.22 11.55 -25.14
N ALA A 47 -9.09 12.87 -24.98
CA ALA A 47 -9.08 13.52 -23.67
C ALA A 47 -10.39 13.29 -22.90
N LEU A 48 -11.55 13.38 -23.58
CA LEU A 48 -12.86 13.06 -23.00
C LEU A 48 -12.97 11.61 -22.57
N ALA A 49 -12.44 10.66 -23.34
CA ALA A 49 -12.44 9.24 -22.97
C ALA A 49 -11.61 8.97 -21.72
N PHE A 50 -10.42 9.57 -21.62
CA PHE A 50 -9.59 9.46 -20.40
C PHE A 50 -10.23 10.15 -19.20
N ALA A 51 -10.83 11.32 -19.38
CA ALA A 51 -11.55 12.03 -18.32
C ALA A 51 -12.77 11.23 -17.83
N ALA A 52 -13.52 10.61 -18.74
CA ALA A 52 -14.66 9.75 -18.41
C ALA A 52 -14.21 8.47 -17.70
N ALA A 53 -13.15 7.81 -18.18
CA ALA A 53 -12.59 6.61 -17.56
C ALA A 53 -12.07 6.91 -16.15
N ALA A 54 -11.40 8.04 -15.95
CA ALA A 54 -10.92 8.48 -14.64
C ALA A 54 -12.06 8.88 -13.70
N SER A 55 -13.08 9.57 -14.21
CA SER A 55 -14.28 9.92 -13.42
C SER A 55 -15.04 8.67 -12.98
N LEU A 56 -15.17 7.69 -13.87
CA LEU A 56 -15.77 6.39 -13.57
C LEU A 56 -14.91 5.61 -12.56
N ALA A 57 -13.59 5.60 -12.71
CA ALA A 57 -12.68 4.95 -11.77
C ALA A 57 -12.72 5.61 -10.37
N ALA A 58 -12.81 6.93 -10.31
CA ALA A 58 -12.94 7.68 -9.06
C ALA A 58 -14.31 7.49 -8.40
N ALA A 59 -15.39 7.39 -9.19
CA ALA A 59 -16.75 7.14 -8.69
C ALA A 59 -16.98 5.68 -8.26
N ALA A 60 -16.19 4.73 -8.78
CA ALA A 60 -16.38 3.29 -8.54
C ALA A 60 -15.92 2.78 -7.16
N GLY A 61 -15.31 3.61 -6.31
CA GLY A 61 -15.05 3.31 -4.90
C GLY A 61 -14.38 1.94 -4.64
N SER A 62 -14.71 1.30 -3.52
CA SER A 62 -14.15 -0.01 -3.10
C SER A 62 -14.49 -1.19 -4.03
N TRP A 63 -15.43 -0.99 -4.98
CA TRP A 63 -15.86 -2.03 -5.91
C TRP A 63 -14.89 -2.13 -7.09
N ALA A 64 -14.09 -1.08 -7.33
CA ALA A 64 -13.05 -1.05 -8.35
C ALA A 64 -11.98 -2.13 -8.15
N VAL A 65 -11.71 -2.54 -6.91
CA VAL A 65 -10.71 -3.59 -6.61
C VAL A 65 -11.22 -4.98 -7.00
N GLN A 66 -12.49 -5.31 -6.73
CA GLN A 66 -13.10 -6.57 -7.20
C GLN A 66 -13.35 -6.57 -8.71
N LEU A 67 -13.73 -5.41 -9.28
CA LEU A 67 -13.86 -5.25 -10.72
C LEU A 67 -12.50 -5.31 -11.45
N SER A 68 -11.38 -4.98 -10.78
CA SER A 68 -10.04 -5.02 -11.38
C SER A 68 -9.56 -6.45 -11.69
N GLN A 69 -9.97 -7.45 -10.90
CA GLN A 69 -9.63 -8.86 -11.17
C GLN A 69 -10.42 -9.41 -12.37
N PHE A 70 -11.72 -9.14 -12.42
CA PHE A 70 -12.55 -9.48 -13.59
C PHE A 70 -12.14 -8.68 -14.84
N GLY A 71 -11.81 -7.40 -14.67
CA GLY A 71 -11.34 -6.50 -15.74
C GLY A 71 -10.01 -6.94 -16.35
N ARG A 72 -9.06 -7.40 -15.53
CA ARG A 72 -7.79 -7.98 -16.02
C ARG A 72 -8.05 -9.22 -16.86
N GLY A 73 -8.92 -10.12 -16.41
CA GLY A 73 -9.30 -11.32 -17.16
C GLY A 73 -9.95 -10.98 -18.51
N LEU A 74 -10.88 -10.02 -18.51
CA LEU A 74 -11.61 -9.58 -19.71
C LEU A 74 -10.69 -8.83 -20.70
N ALA A 75 -9.74 -8.04 -20.21
CA ALA A 75 -8.74 -7.36 -21.02
C ALA A 75 -7.73 -8.33 -21.65
N LEU A 76 -7.25 -9.33 -20.88
CA LEU A 76 -6.37 -10.38 -21.42
C LEU A 76 -7.09 -11.25 -22.44
N LEU A 77 -8.37 -11.55 -22.22
CA LEU A 77 -9.20 -12.27 -23.18
C LEU A 77 -9.38 -11.46 -24.46
N ALA A 78 -9.69 -10.16 -24.37
CA ALA A 78 -9.81 -9.29 -25.54
C ALA A 78 -8.49 -9.16 -26.33
N LEU A 79 -7.36 -8.96 -25.63
CA LEU A 79 -6.02 -8.91 -26.22
C LEU A 79 -5.62 -10.25 -26.86
N GLY A 80 -5.96 -11.38 -26.22
CA GLY A 80 -5.74 -12.71 -26.74
C GLY A 80 -6.54 -12.96 -28.02
N VAL A 81 -7.82 -12.56 -28.05
CA VAL A 81 -8.66 -12.62 -29.26
C VAL A 81 -8.09 -11.75 -30.38
N PHE A 82 -7.60 -10.55 -30.07
CA PHE A 82 -6.97 -9.66 -31.05
C PHE A 82 -5.66 -10.24 -31.61
N ALA A 83 -4.81 -10.81 -30.75
CA ALA A 83 -3.59 -11.49 -31.17
C ALA A 83 -3.89 -12.74 -32.02
N ALA A 84 -4.90 -13.53 -31.65
CA ALA A 84 -5.36 -14.66 -32.44
C ALA A 84 -5.93 -14.25 -33.81
N SER A 85 -6.64 -13.12 -33.88
CA SER A 85 -7.15 -12.51 -35.11
C SER A 85 -6.02 -12.10 -36.07
N LEU A 86 -4.87 -11.65 -35.56
CA LEU A 86 -3.68 -11.33 -36.36
C LEU A 86 -2.97 -12.58 -36.90
N LEU A 87 -3.05 -13.71 -36.18
CA LEU A 87 -2.45 -14.99 -36.58
C LEU A 87 -3.31 -15.75 -37.60
N LEU A 88 -4.65 -15.69 -37.45
CA LEU A 88 -5.62 -16.45 -38.23
C LEU A 88 -6.58 -15.50 -38.98
N PRO A 89 -6.25 -15.07 -40.21
CA PRO A 89 -7.10 -14.15 -40.98
C PRO A 89 -8.52 -14.66 -41.25
N GLY A 90 -8.74 -15.99 -41.21
CA GLY A 90 -10.07 -16.59 -41.31
C GLY A 90 -10.96 -16.34 -40.09
N LEU A 91 -10.38 -16.32 -38.89
CA LEU A 91 -11.10 -16.09 -37.63
C LEU A 91 -11.52 -14.62 -37.49
N ALA A 92 -10.63 -13.71 -37.90
CA ALA A 92 -10.86 -12.27 -37.92
C ALA A 92 -12.06 -11.87 -38.80
N ALA A 93 -12.16 -12.46 -39.99
CA ALA A 93 -13.22 -12.19 -40.94
C ALA A 93 -14.58 -12.74 -40.45
N TRP A 94 -14.60 -13.91 -39.82
CA TRP A 94 -15.83 -14.50 -39.27
C TRP A 94 -16.39 -13.68 -38.11
N TRP A 95 -15.53 -13.25 -37.18
CA TRP A 95 -15.95 -12.54 -35.98
C TRP A 95 -16.31 -11.07 -36.22
N SER A 96 -15.64 -10.39 -37.16
CA SER A 96 -15.89 -8.96 -37.45
C SER A 96 -17.04 -8.70 -38.43
N ARG A 97 -17.49 -9.69 -39.20
CA ARG A 97 -18.59 -9.57 -40.19
C ARG A 97 -19.88 -8.94 -39.62
N PRO A 98 -20.47 -9.40 -38.51
CA PRO A 98 -21.72 -8.82 -38.01
C PRO A 98 -21.55 -7.37 -37.53
N LEU A 99 -20.43 -7.07 -36.85
CA LEU A 99 -20.09 -5.73 -36.38
C LEU A 99 -19.85 -4.73 -37.52
N VAL A 100 -19.16 -5.17 -38.58
CA VAL A 100 -18.89 -4.34 -39.77
C VAL A 100 -20.17 -4.09 -40.56
N GLN A 101 -21.08 -5.06 -40.65
CA GLN A 101 -22.38 -4.88 -41.29
C GLN A 101 -23.28 -3.88 -40.54
N ILE A 102 -23.30 -3.93 -39.21
CA ILE A 102 -24.00 -2.94 -38.37
C ILE A 102 -23.34 -1.56 -38.52
N GLY A 103 -22.00 -1.49 -38.49
CA GLY A 103 -21.25 -0.25 -38.65
C GLY A 103 -21.46 0.39 -40.03
N GLN A 104 -21.53 -0.40 -41.10
CA GLN A 104 -21.83 0.10 -42.45
C GLN A 104 -23.27 0.60 -42.57
N LYS A 105 -24.24 -0.04 -41.90
CA LYS A 105 -25.63 0.46 -41.83
C LYS A 105 -25.75 1.78 -41.07
N LEU A 106 -25.03 1.93 -39.95
CA LEU A 106 -24.97 3.20 -39.20
C LEU A 106 -24.18 4.30 -39.93
N ALA A 107 -23.09 3.95 -40.64
CA ALA A 107 -22.29 4.90 -41.40
C ALA A 107 -23.01 5.41 -42.67
N ALA A 108 -23.87 4.58 -43.28
CA ALA A 108 -24.69 4.97 -44.43
C ALA A 108 -25.78 5.99 -44.06
N GLN A 109 -26.17 6.10 -42.78
CA GLN A 109 -27.27 6.96 -42.33
C GLN A 109 -26.87 8.36 -41.86
N GLN A 110 -25.58 8.72 -41.77
CA GLN A 110 -25.21 9.98 -41.10
C GLN A 110 -24.00 10.71 -41.69
N ILE A 111 -24.10 11.08 -42.97
CA ILE A 111 -23.06 11.81 -43.74
C ILE A 111 -22.87 13.29 -43.31
N GLN A 112 -23.69 13.85 -42.42
CA GLN A 112 -23.66 15.31 -42.12
C GLN A 112 -22.81 15.79 -40.93
N ARG A 113 -22.16 14.92 -40.13
CA ARG A 113 -21.32 15.38 -38.99
C ARG A 113 -19.91 14.81 -39.00
N ARG A 114 -19.07 15.35 -39.89
CA ARG A 114 -17.64 15.02 -40.07
C ARG A 114 -16.78 15.23 -38.80
N TRP A 115 -17.19 16.17 -37.93
CA TRP A 115 -16.55 16.43 -36.63
C TRP A 115 -16.85 15.33 -35.59
N LEU A 116 -18.11 14.85 -35.53
CA LEU A 116 -18.54 13.84 -34.57
C LEU A 116 -17.87 12.49 -34.82
N HIS A 117 -17.69 12.12 -36.10
CA HIS A 117 -16.97 10.90 -36.48
C HIS A 117 -15.51 10.92 -36.02
N SER A 118 -14.85 12.08 -36.11
CA SER A 118 -13.45 12.25 -35.68
C SER A 118 -13.33 12.18 -34.15
N ALA A 119 -14.30 12.73 -33.41
CA ALA A 119 -14.37 12.63 -31.96
C ALA A 119 -14.67 11.21 -31.46
N LEU A 120 -15.62 10.50 -32.10
CA LEU A 120 -15.95 9.10 -31.82
C LEU A 120 -14.76 8.17 -32.06
N LEU A 121 -14.00 8.39 -33.14
CA LEU A 121 -12.76 7.69 -33.40
C LEU A 121 -11.71 7.97 -32.32
N GLY A 122 -11.65 9.20 -31.80
CA GLY A 122 -10.79 9.58 -30.68
C GLY A 122 -11.15 8.84 -29.39
N VAL A 123 -12.44 8.73 -29.09
CA VAL A 123 -12.96 7.97 -27.94
C VAL A 123 -12.63 6.48 -28.08
N ALA A 124 -12.92 5.89 -29.24
CA ALA A 124 -12.62 4.47 -29.50
C ALA A 124 -11.12 4.17 -29.40
N THR A 125 -10.28 5.06 -29.93
CA THR A 125 -8.82 4.94 -29.85
C THR A 125 -8.34 5.06 -28.40
N GLY A 126 -8.86 6.02 -27.63
CA GLY A 126 -8.54 6.17 -26.21
C GLY A 126 -8.92 4.95 -25.36
N LEU A 127 -10.07 4.33 -25.64
CA LEU A 127 -10.50 3.10 -24.96
C LEU A 127 -9.59 1.90 -25.28
N ILE A 128 -9.12 1.78 -26.53
CA ILE A 128 -8.16 0.76 -26.95
C ILE A 128 -6.77 1.01 -26.34
N TRP A 129 -6.40 2.28 -26.13
CA TRP A 129 -5.11 2.69 -25.59
C TRP A 129 -5.00 2.50 -24.07
N SER A 130 -6.14 2.59 -23.36
CA SER A 130 -6.25 2.45 -21.90
C SER A 130 -5.54 1.21 -21.30
N PRO A 131 -5.75 -0.04 -21.79
CA PRO A 131 -5.10 -1.23 -21.21
C PRO A 131 -3.57 -1.25 -21.40
N CYS A 132 -3.05 -0.61 -22.44
CA CYS A 132 -1.61 -0.61 -22.77
C CYS A 132 -0.81 0.41 -21.95
N ALA A 133 -1.48 1.41 -21.38
CA ALA A 133 -0.91 2.39 -20.46
C ALA A 133 -1.10 2.00 -18.97
N GLY A 134 -1.57 0.77 -18.73
CA GLY A 134 -2.05 0.27 -17.43
C GLY A 134 -1.13 0.49 -16.23
N PRO A 135 0.20 0.29 -16.31
CA PRO A 135 1.08 0.52 -15.16
C PRO A 135 1.19 2.00 -14.77
N VAL A 136 1.33 2.89 -15.76
CA VAL A 136 1.50 4.34 -15.54
C VAL A 136 0.17 4.99 -15.17
N LEU A 137 -0.90 4.67 -15.92
CA LEU A 137 -2.25 5.08 -15.55
C LEU A 137 -2.64 4.47 -14.21
N GLY A 138 -2.22 3.25 -13.89
CA GLY A 138 -2.45 2.61 -12.59
C GLY A 138 -1.78 3.37 -11.46
N LEU A 139 -0.54 3.84 -11.62
CA LEU A 139 0.14 4.69 -10.64
C LEU A 139 -0.52 6.06 -10.51
N LEU A 140 -0.87 6.71 -11.63
CA LEU A 140 -1.55 8.01 -11.64
C LEU A 140 -2.97 7.91 -11.05
N LEU A 141 -3.72 6.85 -11.36
CA LEU A 141 -5.06 6.59 -10.85
C LEU A 141 -5.03 6.07 -9.41
N SER A 142 -4.00 5.35 -8.98
CA SER A 142 -3.82 4.99 -7.56
C SER A 142 -3.51 6.25 -6.75
N GLY A 143 -2.64 7.13 -7.25
CA GLY A 143 -2.42 8.45 -6.66
C GLY A 143 -3.68 9.31 -6.64
N ALA A 144 -4.51 9.25 -7.69
CA ALA A 144 -5.79 9.96 -7.75
C ALA A 144 -6.87 9.35 -6.86
N ALA A 145 -6.91 8.03 -6.70
CA ALA A 145 -7.80 7.32 -5.79
C ALA A 145 -7.45 7.62 -4.32
N LEU A 146 -6.16 7.83 -4.02
CA LEU A 146 -5.68 8.25 -2.70
C LEU A 146 -5.95 9.74 -2.42
N ALA A 147 -5.88 10.61 -3.43
CA ALA A 147 -6.14 12.05 -3.30
C ALA A 147 -7.63 12.45 -3.38
N GLY A 148 -8.49 11.54 -3.85
CA GLY A 148 -9.89 11.80 -4.18
C GLY A 148 -10.07 12.61 -5.49
N PRO A 149 -11.29 12.67 -6.05
CA PRO A 149 -11.56 13.46 -7.24
C PRO A 149 -11.31 14.95 -6.96
N GLY A 150 -10.27 15.51 -7.57
CA GLY A 150 -9.86 16.90 -7.36
C GLY A 150 -9.34 17.58 -8.63
N THR A 151 -9.16 18.89 -8.58
CA THR A 151 -8.60 19.67 -9.71
C THR A 151 -7.19 19.21 -10.08
N ALA A 152 -6.41 18.74 -9.10
CA ALA A 152 -5.06 18.22 -9.29
C ALA A 152 -5.03 16.90 -10.09
N THR A 153 -5.96 15.97 -9.83
CA THR A 153 -6.03 14.69 -10.54
C THR A 153 -6.50 14.87 -11.98
N SER A 154 -7.49 15.74 -12.19
CA SER A 154 -7.94 16.14 -13.53
C SER A 154 -6.83 16.84 -14.32
N ALA A 155 -6.06 17.71 -13.67
CA ALA A 155 -4.93 18.39 -14.32
C ALA A 155 -3.78 17.42 -14.66
N LEU A 156 -3.50 16.42 -13.83
CA LEU A 156 -2.49 15.38 -14.12
C LEU A 156 -2.89 14.52 -15.33
N LEU A 157 -4.15 14.10 -15.41
CA LEU A 157 -4.67 13.30 -16.52
C LEU A 157 -4.72 14.09 -17.83
N LEU A 158 -5.09 15.37 -17.77
CA LEU A 158 -5.03 16.28 -18.91
C LEU A 158 -3.58 16.46 -19.40
N SER A 159 -2.62 16.56 -18.48
CA SER A 159 -1.20 16.66 -18.83
C SER A 159 -0.69 15.39 -19.52
N TYR A 160 -1.05 14.21 -19.02
CA TYR A 160 -0.76 12.93 -19.65
C TYR A 160 -1.41 12.78 -21.04
N ALA A 161 -2.68 13.16 -21.16
CA ALA A 161 -3.42 13.13 -22.43
C ALA A 161 -2.83 14.10 -23.46
N ALA A 162 -2.40 15.30 -23.02
CA ALA A 162 -1.73 16.28 -23.87
C ALA A 162 -0.39 15.76 -24.40
N GLY A 163 0.40 15.07 -23.57
CA GLY A 163 1.66 14.45 -23.99
C GLY A 163 1.45 13.37 -25.05
N SER A 164 0.52 12.44 -24.79
CA SER A 164 0.16 11.37 -25.74
C SER A 164 -0.38 11.93 -27.05
N GLY A 165 -1.20 12.98 -26.97
CA GLY A 165 -1.76 13.68 -28.11
C GLY A 165 -0.72 14.40 -28.96
N LEU A 166 0.25 15.07 -28.33
CA LEU A 166 1.35 15.73 -29.02
C LEU A 166 2.25 14.73 -29.74
N ALA A 167 2.57 13.60 -29.09
CA ALA A 167 3.36 12.54 -29.70
C ALA A 167 2.68 11.93 -30.93
N LEU A 168 1.37 11.67 -30.85
CA LEU A 168 0.58 11.19 -31.98
C LEU A 168 0.53 12.21 -33.12
N TRP A 169 0.35 13.49 -32.79
CA TRP A 169 0.34 14.58 -33.77
C TRP A 169 1.71 14.74 -34.47
N ALA A 170 2.80 14.64 -33.71
CA ALA A 170 4.16 14.68 -34.24
C ALA A 170 4.43 13.47 -35.17
N ALA A 171 4.02 12.26 -34.75
CA ALA A 171 4.13 11.06 -35.57
C ALA A 171 3.37 11.18 -36.91
N LEU A 172 2.16 11.76 -36.88
CA LEU A 172 1.35 12.00 -38.08
C LEU A 172 1.97 13.04 -39.03
N ARG A 173 2.65 14.05 -38.50
CA ARG A 173 3.37 15.07 -39.30
C ARG A 173 4.63 14.51 -39.94
N ILE A 174 5.37 13.67 -39.22
CA ILE A 174 6.63 13.07 -39.69
C ILE A 174 6.33 12.01 -40.77
N SER A 175 5.29 11.18 -40.58
CA SER A 175 4.94 10.10 -41.50
C SER A 175 4.44 10.58 -42.86
N ALA A 176 3.76 11.74 -42.93
CA ALA A 176 3.30 12.33 -44.18
C ALA A 176 4.44 12.73 -45.14
N GLY A 177 5.65 12.99 -44.63
CA GLY A 177 6.80 13.42 -45.44
C GLY A 177 7.91 12.38 -45.63
N THR A 178 8.16 11.50 -44.65
CA THR A 178 9.37 10.63 -44.63
C THR A 178 9.11 9.16 -44.91
N LEU A 179 7.94 8.61 -44.55
CA LEU A 179 7.61 7.20 -44.80
C LEU A 179 7.35 6.88 -46.29
N ALA A 180 7.07 7.89 -47.11
CA ALA A 180 7.02 7.75 -48.57
C ALA A 180 8.42 7.57 -49.21
N ARG A 181 9.48 8.06 -48.55
CA ARG A 181 10.88 7.95 -49.03
C ARG A 181 11.61 6.75 -48.41
N LEU A 182 11.29 6.38 -47.19
CA LEU A 182 11.82 5.20 -46.51
C LEU A 182 10.86 4.01 -46.72
N ARG A 183 10.85 3.42 -47.92
CA ARG A 183 10.35 2.04 -48.11
C ARG A 183 11.29 1.11 -47.35
N VAL A 184 11.06 0.97 -46.04
CA VAL A 184 11.77 0.01 -45.19
C VAL A 184 11.44 -1.38 -45.73
N HIS A 185 12.43 -1.97 -46.40
CA HIS A 185 12.37 -3.26 -47.09
C HIS A 185 12.33 -4.47 -46.12
N TRP A 186 12.13 -4.22 -44.83
CA TRP A 186 12.17 -5.23 -43.79
C TRP A 186 10.75 -5.62 -43.40
N LEU A 187 10.35 -6.80 -43.90
CA LEU A 187 9.17 -7.63 -43.61
C LEU A 187 7.97 -7.50 -44.59
N PRO A 188 7.75 -8.49 -45.48
CA PRO A 188 6.57 -8.55 -46.34
C PRO A 188 5.29 -8.65 -45.48
N GLY A 189 4.27 -7.89 -45.87
CA GLY A 189 3.13 -7.50 -45.04
C GLY A 189 2.37 -8.62 -44.31
N GLU A 190 2.39 -9.86 -44.80
CA GLU A 190 1.81 -11.00 -44.07
C GLU A 190 2.73 -11.59 -43.00
N ARG A 191 4.04 -11.73 -43.28
CA ARG A 191 5.01 -12.28 -42.33
C ARG A 191 5.26 -11.33 -41.18
N GLY A 192 5.32 -10.02 -41.45
CA GLY A 192 5.42 -9.00 -40.41
C GLY A 192 4.20 -8.99 -39.48
N ARG A 193 2.99 -9.10 -40.05
CA ARG A 193 1.74 -9.18 -39.26
C ARG A 193 1.68 -10.42 -38.38
N ARG A 194 2.07 -11.60 -38.91
CA ARG A 194 2.11 -12.84 -38.15
C ARG A 194 3.17 -12.82 -37.05
N ALA A 195 4.35 -12.26 -37.32
CA ALA A 195 5.40 -12.10 -36.31
C ALA A 195 4.97 -11.17 -35.17
N ALA A 196 4.33 -10.04 -35.49
CA ALA A 196 3.77 -9.13 -34.50
C ALA A 196 2.64 -9.77 -33.68
N GLY A 197 1.74 -10.51 -34.32
CA GLY A 197 0.68 -11.27 -33.65
C GLY A 197 1.22 -12.36 -32.72
N ALA A 198 2.26 -13.09 -33.15
CA ALA A 198 2.93 -14.10 -32.34
C ALA A 198 3.64 -13.50 -31.11
N ALA A 199 4.36 -12.39 -31.31
CA ALA A 199 5.02 -11.66 -30.21
C ALA A 199 3.99 -11.13 -29.19
N MET A 200 2.86 -10.60 -29.66
CA MET A 200 1.77 -10.14 -28.81
C MET A 200 1.13 -11.27 -28.02
N LEU A 201 0.87 -12.43 -28.64
CA LEU A 201 0.29 -13.59 -27.98
C LEU A 201 1.24 -14.19 -26.92
N ALA A 202 2.55 -14.21 -27.21
CA ALA A 202 3.59 -14.59 -26.25
C ALA A 202 3.62 -13.65 -25.03
N ALA A 203 3.50 -12.34 -25.25
CA ALA A 203 3.40 -11.36 -24.17
C ALA A 203 2.14 -11.54 -23.31
N VAL A 204 0.97 -11.77 -23.94
CA VAL A 204 -0.29 -12.05 -23.23
C VAL A 204 -0.18 -13.33 -22.38
N LEU A 205 0.43 -14.40 -22.91
CA LEU A 205 0.66 -15.64 -22.17
C LEU A 205 1.64 -15.45 -21.00
N ALA A 206 2.70 -14.67 -21.19
CA ALA A 206 3.65 -14.35 -20.12
C ALA A 206 2.99 -13.58 -18.96
N VAL A 207 2.11 -12.63 -19.27
CA VAL A 207 1.36 -11.84 -18.27
C VAL A 207 0.23 -12.66 -17.63
N ALA A 208 -0.40 -13.58 -18.36
CA ALA A 208 -1.46 -14.45 -17.85
C ALA A 208 -0.93 -15.53 -16.91
N THR A 209 0.27 -16.05 -17.17
CA THR A 209 0.92 -17.09 -16.36
C THR A 209 1.74 -16.53 -15.19
N GLY A 210 1.87 -15.21 -15.09
CA GLY A 210 2.72 -14.55 -14.09
C GLY A 210 4.22 -14.74 -14.34
N LEU A 211 4.62 -15.23 -15.52
CA LEU A 211 6.03 -15.39 -15.89
C LEU A 211 6.74 -14.03 -16.01
N ASP A 212 6.00 -12.99 -16.37
CA ASP A 212 6.43 -11.59 -16.39
C ASP A 212 6.97 -11.16 -15.02
N SER A 213 6.23 -11.42 -13.94
CA SER A 213 6.64 -11.07 -12.57
C SER A 213 7.85 -11.86 -12.08
N ARG A 214 7.98 -13.12 -12.51
CA ARG A 214 9.11 -14.00 -12.16
C ARG A 214 10.37 -13.66 -12.93
N LEU A 215 10.26 -13.34 -14.22
CA LEU A 215 11.39 -12.90 -15.05
C LEU A 215 11.87 -11.50 -14.64
N LEU A 216 10.96 -10.58 -14.31
CA LEU A 216 11.28 -9.26 -13.75
C LEU A 216 11.98 -9.35 -12.38
N ALA A 217 11.61 -10.34 -11.55
CA ALA A 217 12.26 -10.58 -10.26
C ALA A 217 13.64 -11.25 -10.37
N GLN A 218 13.88 -12.05 -11.42
CA GLN A 218 15.14 -12.80 -11.60
C GLN A 218 16.18 -12.06 -12.46
N SER A 219 15.75 -11.09 -13.27
CA SER A 219 16.64 -10.35 -14.17
C SER A 219 16.60 -8.84 -13.87
N GLY A 220 17.30 -8.44 -12.82
CA GLY A 220 17.51 -7.03 -12.46
C GLY A 220 18.26 -6.18 -13.51
N GLY A 221 18.36 -6.63 -14.77
CA GLY A 221 19.10 -5.97 -15.86
C GLY A 221 18.29 -5.62 -17.11
N TRP A 222 17.12 -6.21 -17.37
CA TRP A 222 16.40 -5.96 -18.64
C TRP A 222 15.42 -4.79 -18.57
N ALA A 223 15.11 -4.32 -17.35
CA ALA A 223 14.33 -3.10 -17.13
C ALA A 223 15.02 -1.84 -17.69
N GLY A 224 16.33 -1.87 -17.91
CA GLY A 224 17.10 -0.74 -18.45
C GLY A 224 17.01 -0.52 -19.97
N LEU A 225 16.41 -1.44 -20.73
CA LEU A 225 16.33 -1.35 -22.21
C LEU A 225 14.92 -1.03 -22.74
N GLY A 226 13.93 -0.84 -21.86
CA GLY A 226 12.55 -0.46 -22.21
C GLY A 226 12.12 0.86 -21.58
N SER A 227 11.16 1.56 -22.19
CA SER A 227 10.59 2.84 -21.75
C SER A 227 10.21 2.86 -20.25
N ASN A 228 9.82 1.72 -19.71
CA ASN A 228 9.38 1.55 -18.32
C ASN A 228 10.50 1.81 -17.27
N GLY A 229 11.78 1.59 -17.60
CA GLY A 229 12.90 1.81 -16.67
C GLY A 229 13.32 3.27 -16.54
N LEU A 230 13.31 4.01 -17.65
CA LEU A 230 13.57 5.45 -17.66
C LEU A 230 12.38 6.23 -17.07
N GLU A 231 11.15 5.78 -17.32
CA GLU A 231 9.93 6.36 -16.74
C GLU A 231 9.86 6.19 -15.22
N SER A 232 10.18 5.00 -14.69
CA SER A 232 10.22 4.76 -13.25
C SER A 232 11.34 5.55 -12.56
N SER A 233 12.51 5.66 -13.20
CA SER A 233 13.63 6.47 -12.70
C SER A 233 13.30 7.96 -12.67
N LEU A 234 12.58 8.47 -13.67
CA LEU A 234 12.12 9.87 -13.72
C LEU A 234 10.97 10.14 -12.74
N LEU A 235 10.06 9.18 -12.52
CA LEU A 235 9.01 9.27 -11.51
C LEU A 235 9.59 9.23 -10.08
N GLN A 236 10.63 8.43 -9.86
CA GLN A 236 11.35 8.38 -8.58
C GLN A 236 12.23 9.62 -8.36
N ALA A 237 12.78 10.21 -9.42
CA ALA A 237 13.44 11.52 -9.35
C ALA A 237 12.46 12.70 -9.17
N ALA A 238 11.22 12.57 -9.66
CA ALA A 238 10.16 13.58 -9.52
C ALA A 238 9.38 13.46 -8.20
N MET A 239 9.55 12.37 -7.46
CA MET A 239 9.10 12.18 -6.08
C MET A 239 10.32 12.11 -5.15
N PRO A 240 10.90 13.24 -4.71
CA PRO A 240 11.92 13.19 -3.68
C PRO A 240 11.26 12.77 -2.36
N SER A 241 11.31 11.48 -2.06
CA SER A 241 11.17 10.95 -0.71
C SER A 241 12.35 11.43 0.13
N ALA A 242 12.07 12.24 1.15
CA ALA A 242 12.67 12.24 2.49
C ALA A 242 14.20 12.31 2.71
N GLN A 243 15.07 12.23 1.70
CA GLN A 243 16.53 12.12 1.91
C GLN A 243 17.33 13.39 1.53
N ALA A 244 16.69 14.41 0.95
CA ALA A 244 17.36 15.68 0.62
C ALA A 244 17.38 16.70 1.77
N ALA A 245 16.60 16.48 2.84
CA ALA A 245 16.52 17.40 3.99
C ALA A 245 17.72 17.26 4.96
N GLU A 246 18.51 16.18 4.88
CA GLU A 246 19.64 15.93 5.79
C GLU A 246 20.94 16.70 5.48
N ARG A 247 21.01 17.49 4.40
CA ARG A 247 22.25 18.24 4.03
C ARG A 247 22.17 19.76 4.06
N ALA A 248 21.05 20.35 4.49
CA ALA A 248 20.87 21.81 4.50
C ALA A 248 20.89 22.45 5.92
N GLY A 249 21.45 21.77 6.92
CA GLY A 249 21.38 22.18 8.33
C GLY A 249 22.46 23.14 8.86
N ASN A 250 23.43 23.58 8.05
CA ASN A 250 24.54 24.42 8.54
C ASN A 250 24.60 25.79 7.86
N THR A 251 23.74 26.71 8.29
CA THR A 251 24.00 28.16 8.20
C THR A 251 23.42 28.85 9.44
N PRO A 252 24.22 29.54 10.27
CA PRO A 252 23.68 30.34 11.36
C PRO A 252 23.04 31.61 10.80
N ALA A 253 21.76 31.83 11.10
CA ALA A 253 21.05 33.08 10.86
C ALA A 253 21.32 34.09 12.01
N PRO A 254 21.34 35.40 11.73
CA PRO A 254 21.80 36.41 12.69
C PRO A 254 20.77 36.68 13.79
N VAL A 255 21.29 36.91 14.99
CA VAL A 255 20.55 37.21 16.21
C VAL A 255 19.94 38.61 16.12
N GLY A 256 18.62 38.69 16.28
CA GLY A 256 17.84 39.92 16.43
C GLY A 256 16.94 39.82 17.67
N ASP A 257 16.86 40.93 18.39
CA ASP A 257 16.48 41.05 19.80
C ASP A 257 15.07 40.54 20.20
N SER A 258 15.00 39.97 21.42
CA SER A 258 13.79 39.66 22.20
C SER A 258 12.75 38.73 21.54
N ALA A 259 13.18 37.82 20.68
CA ALA A 259 12.27 36.97 19.91
C ALA A 259 11.77 35.74 20.68
N HIS A 260 10.45 35.52 20.65
CA HIS A 260 9.82 34.26 21.00
C HIS A 260 10.59 33.08 20.37
N TYR A 261 10.98 32.10 21.20
CA TYR A 261 11.64 30.90 20.70
C TYR A 261 10.76 30.22 19.65
N THR A 262 11.28 30.11 18.43
CA THR A 262 10.62 29.43 17.33
C THR A 262 11.41 28.17 17.02
N SER A 263 10.77 27.00 17.07
CA SER A 263 11.45 25.73 16.77
C SER A 263 11.90 25.70 15.30
N PRO A 264 13.09 25.11 15.01
CA PRO A 264 13.54 24.91 13.62
C PRO A 264 12.74 23.83 12.85
N LEU A 265 11.80 23.13 13.50
CA LEU A 265 11.02 22.06 12.86
C LEU A 265 10.13 22.60 11.72
N PRO A 266 10.04 21.90 10.58
CA PRO A 266 9.16 22.32 9.49
C PRO A 266 7.68 22.16 9.87
N VAL A 267 6.79 22.79 9.10
CA VAL A 267 5.35 22.49 9.14
C VAL A 267 5.05 21.45 8.06
N GLU A 268 4.69 20.25 8.47
CA GLU A 268 4.41 19.13 7.57
C GLU A 268 2.95 19.09 7.13
N SER A 269 2.03 19.46 8.02
CA SER A 269 0.60 19.56 7.74
C SER A 269 -0.07 20.59 8.64
N THR A 270 -1.02 21.35 8.09
CA THR A 270 -1.78 22.37 8.81
C THR A 270 -3.22 21.96 9.13
N ARG A 271 -3.63 20.77 8.70
CA ARG A 271 -5.02 20.31 8.84
C ARG A 271 -5.13 18.87 9.37
N PRO A 272 -4.44 18.50 10.48
CA PRO A 272 -4.75 17.24 11.16
C PRO A 272 -6.15 17.32 11.80
N SER A 273 -6.81 16.18 11.94
CA SER A 273 -8.11 16.09 12.63
C SER A 273 -8.25 14.80 13.42
N LEU A 274 -8.72 14.91 14.66
CA LEU A 274 -9.10 13.80 15.54
C LEU A 274 -10.60 13.50 15.48
N GLU A 275 -11.33 14.13 14.55
CA GLU A 275 -12.77 13.95 14.40
C GLU A 275 -13.11 12.68 13.62
N GLY A 276 -14.31 12.14 13.88
CA GLY A 276 -14.81 10.95 13.18
C GLY A 276 -14.35 9.62 13.77
N GLY A 277 -13.62 9.64 14.89
CA GLY A 277 -13.44 8.46 15.73
C GLY A 277 -14.78 7.92 16.21
N THR A 278 -14.87 6.61 16.37
CA THR A 278 -16.09 5.90 16.77
C THR A 278 -16.45 6.20 18.23
N GLN A 279 -15.45 6.18 19.12
CA GLN A 279 -15.63 6.50 20.54
C GLN A 279 -14.30 6.81 21.21
N TRP A 280 -14.38 7.53 22.33
CA TRP A 280 -13.26 7.85 23.20
C TRP A 280 -13.27 6.96 24.45
N LEU A 281 -12.07 6.60 24.88
CA LEU A 281 -11.75 5.80 26.06
C LEU A 281 -10.75 6.60 26.90
N ASN A 282 -10.82 6.45 28.23
CA ASN A 282 -10.03 7.19 29.22
C ASN A 282 -10.19 8.73 29.20
N ALA A 283 -11.08 9.29 28.36
CA ALA A 283 -11.33 10.71 28.28
C ALA A 283 -12.66 11.01 27.59
N GLU A 284 -13.17 12.23 27.82
CA GLU A 284 -14.21 12.83 26.98
C GLU A 284 -13.68 13.11 25.55
N PRO A 285 -14.55 13.23 24.54
CA PRO A 285 -14.14 13.53 23.17
C PRO A 285 -13.29 14.79 23.06
N GLN A 286 -12.14 14.67 22.37
CA GLN A 286 -11.21 15.78 22.14
C GLN A 286 -11.07 16.10 20.65
N SER A 287 -10.67 17.33 20.34
CA SER A 287 -10.37 17.78 18.98
C SER A 287 -9.10 18.64 18.97
N ILE A 288 -8.43 18.72 17.82
CA ILE A 288 -7.22 19.57 17.67
C ILE A 288 -7.50 21.03 18.08
N PRO A 289 -8.64 21.66 17.71
CA PRO A 289 -8.99 23.00 18.20
C PRO A 289 -9.06 23.12 19.73
N THR A 290 -9.65 22.13 20.42
CA THR A 290 -9.76 22.14 21.90
C THR A 290 -8.43 21.92 22.61
N LEU A 291 -7.44 21.36 21.90
CA LEU A 291 -6.10 21.08 22.42
C LEU A 291 -5.06 22.16 22.09
N ARG A 292 -5.48 23.27 21.45
CA ARG A 292 -4.58 24.41 21.19
C ARG A 292 -3.99 24.95 22.49
N GLY A 293 -2.76 25.46 22.39
CA GLY A 293 -1.95 25.85 23.54
C GLY A 293 -1.13 24.71 24.14
N LYS A 294 -1.39 23.45 23.75
CA LYS A 294 -0.64 22.27 24.19
C LYS A 294 0.07 21.62 23.02
N VAL A 295 1.16 20.92 23.31
CA VAL A 295 1.79 20.02 22.32
C VAL A 295 1.04 18.69 22.37
N VAL A 296 0.64 18.15 21.22
CA VAL A 296 -0.10 16.87 21.17
C VAL A 296 0.73 15.81 20.47
N LEU A 297 1.01 14.70 21.15
CA LEU A 297 1.56 13.50 20.55
C LEU A 297 0.40 12.57 20.16
N VAL A 298 0.20 12.38 18.87
CA VAL A 298 -0.78 11.44 18.32
C VAL A 298 -0.06 10.13 18.00
N ASN A 299 -0.44 9.04 18.66
CA ASN A 299 0.12 7.71 18.49
C ASN A 299 -0.91 6.80 17.79
N PHE A 300 -0.68 6.47 16.53
CA PHE A 300 -1.46 5.46 15.82
C PHE A 300 -0.96 4.07 16.18
N TRP A 301 -1.85 3.26 16.72
CA TRP A 301 -1.51 1.94 17.24
C TRP A 301 -2.69 0.97 17.14
N THR A 302 -2.38 -0.31 17.31
CA THR A 302 -3.35 -1.36 17.62
C THR A 302 -2.74 -2.31 18.66
N TYR A 303 -3.56 -2.93 19.52
CA TYR A 303 -3.05 -3.65 20.68
C TYR A 303 -2.46 -5.03 20.35
N SER A 304 -2.75 -5.60 19.18
CA SER A 304 -2.15 -6.87 18.75
C SER A 304 -0.87 -6.69 17.89
N CYS A 305 -0.48 -5.46 17.56
CA CYS A 305 0.71 -5.17 16.77
C CYS A 305 1.98 -5.17 17.64
N VAL A 306 2.93 -6.06 17.35
CA VAL A 306 4.18 -6.18 18.12
C VAL A 306 5.02 -4.90 18.11
N ASN A 307 5.09 -4.21 16.96
CA ASN A 307 5.86 -2.97 16.81
C ASN A 307 5.25 -1.83 17.64
N CYS A 308 3.90 -1.81 17.76
CA CYS A 308 3.20 -0.89 18.64
C CYS A 308 3.52 -1.17 20.10
N LEU A 309 3.51 -2.44 20.52
CA LEU A 309 3.83 -2.85 21.89
C LEU A 309 5.27 -2.52 22.29
N ARG A 310 6.23 -2.58 21.38
CA ARG A 310 7.63 -2.13 21.61
C ARG A 310 7.79 -0.62 21.67
N THR A 311 6.91 0.13 20.99
CA THR A 311 6.89 1.60 21.03
C THR A 311 6.17 2.14 22.27
N LEU A 312 5.21 1.38 22.81
CA LEU A 312 4.36 1.80 23.91
C LEU A 312 5.12 2.26 25.19
N PRO A 313 6.20 1.59 25.65
CA PRO A 313 6.96 2.05 26.82
C PRO A 313 7.45 3.49 26.71
N TYR A 314 7.90 3.91 25.52
CA TYR A 314 8.35 5.27 25.25
C TYR A 314 7.19 6.26 25.30
N VAL A 315 6.07 5.94 24.64
CA VAL A 315 4.87 6.79 24.63
C VAL A 315 4.33 7.01 26.05
N LYS A 316 4.26 5.94 26.86
CA LYS A 316 3.83 6.02 28.26
C LYS A 316 4.77 6.88 29.10
N ALA A 317 6.08 6.69 28.93
CA ALA A 317 7.05 7.44 29.69
C ALA A 317 7.09 8.93 29.30
N TRP A 318 6.89 9.27 28.02
CA TRP A 318 6.70 10.66 27.59
C TRP A 318 5.40 11.25 28.12
N ALA A 319 4.29 10.50 28.07
CA ALA A 319 3.01 10.94 28.62
C ALA A 319 3.16 11.32 30.11
N GLN A 320 3.86 10.52 30.89
CA GLN A 320 4.10 10.79 32.30
C GLN A 320 5.09 11.95 32.52
N LYS A 321 6.23 11.94 31.83
CA LYS A 321 7.30 12.93 32.05
C LYS A 321 6.91 14.34 31.67
N TYR A 322 6.15 14.49 30.59
CA TYR A 322 5.87 15.80 29.98
C TYR A 322 4.44 16.30 30.19
N ALA A 323 3.59 15.58 30.94
CA ALA A 323 2.23 16.00 31.24
C ALA A 323 2.17 17.43 31.82
N ASP A 324 2.97 17.69 32.86
CA ASP A 324 3.01 19.00 33.53
C ASP A 324 3.68 20.10 32.68
N SER A 325 4.39 19.71 31.62
CA SER A 325 5.07 20.62 30.69
C SER A 325 4.18 21.05 29.52
N GLY A 326 2.94 20.55 29.45
CA GLY A 326 1.98 20.89 28.41
C GLY A 326 1.88 19.86 27.27
N LEU A 327 2.37 18.63 27.45
CA LEU A 327 2.11 17.53 26.52
C LEU A 327 0.75 16.88 26.78
N VAL A 328 0.01 16.61 25.71
CA VAL A 328 -1.13 15.68 25.70
C VAL A 328 -0.81 14.53 24.77
N VAL A 329 -0.97 13.29 25.23
CA VAL A 329 -0.84 12.09 24.39
C VAL A 329 -2.24 11.61 24.03
N VAL A 330 -2.49 11.39 22.74
CA VAL A 330 -3.73 10.78 22.23
C VAL A 330 -3.35 9.51 21.48
N GLY A 331 -3.80 8.36 21.98
CA GLY A 331 -3.68 7.09 21.26
C GLY A 331 -4.83 6.93 20.27
N VAL A 332 -4.54 6.96 18.97
CA VAL A 332 -5.53 6.61 17.94
C VAL A 332 -5.45 5.11 17.70
N HIS A 333 -6.41 4.38 18.26
CA HIS A 333 -6.53 2.95 18.06
C HIS A 333 -7.20 2.67 16.71
N ALA A 334 -6.39 2.37 15.69
CA ALA A 334 -6.86 2.01 14.35
C ALA A 334 -6.77 0.49 14.19
N PRO A 335 -7.90 -0.25 14.10
CA PRO A 335 -7.90 -1.71 14.17
C PRO A 335 -7.38 -2.34 12.87
N GLU A 336 -6.44 -3.27 12.99
CA GLU A 336 -5.95 -4.09 11.88
C GLU A 336 -6.88 -5.28 11.57
N PHE A 337 -7.50 -5.84 12.60
CA PHE A 337 -8.43 -6.97 12.52
C PHE A 337 -9.82 -6.62 13.04
N ALA A 338 -10.84 -7.38 12.62
CA ALA A 338 -12.22 -7.16 13.02
C ALA A 338 -12.44 -7.24 14.54
N PHE A 339 -11.75 -8.15 15.24
CA PHE A 339 -11.88 -8.31 16.69
C PHE A 339 -11.38 -7.09 17.49
N GLU A 340 -10.52 -6.27 16.89
CA GLU A 340 -9.99 -5.03 17.50
C GLU A 340 -10.98 -3.86 17.41
N LYS A 341 -12.08 -4.02 16.66
CA LYS A 341 -13.18 -3.04 16.61
C LYS A 341 -14.08 -3.12 17.85
N ASP A 342 -14.10 -4.27 18.54
CA ASP A 342 -14.90 -4.45 19.76
C ASP A 342 -14.31 -3.64 20.91
N ARG A 343 -15.11 -2.71 21.42
CA ARG A 343 -14.78 -1.87 22.57
C ARG A 343 -14.22 -2.64 23.75
N ARG A 344 -14.85 -3.78 24.09
CA ARG A 344 -14.52 -4.55 25.31
C ARG A 344 -13.12 -5.13 25.23
N HIS A 345 -12.70 -5.55 24.04
CA HIS A 345 -11.33 -6.02 23.82
C HIS A 345 -10.33 -4.88 23.95
N VAL A 346 -10.64 -3.70 23.39
CA VAL A 346 -9.77 -2.52 23.53
C VAL A 346 -9.67 -2.08 24.99
N GLU A 347 -10.78 -1.99 25.73
CA GLU A 347 -10.78 -1.65 27.16
C GLU A 347 -9.95 -2.65 28.00
N LYS A 348 -10.11 -3.95 27.76
CA LYS A 348 -9.29 -4.99 28.40
C LYS A 348 -7.80 -4.81 28.07
N ALA A 349 -7.47 -4.53 26.82
CA ALA A 349 -6.09 -4.27 26.39
C ALA A 349 -5.52 -3.00 27.04
N LEU A 350 -6.28 -1.92 27.16
CA LEU A 350 -5.85 -0.68 27.85
C LEU A 350 -5.49 -0.96 29.32
N GLN A 351 -6.30 -1.77 30.01
CA GLN A 351 -6.03 -2.18 31.39
C GLN A 351 -4.77 -3.04 31.47
N GLN A 352 -4.65 -4.09 30.64
CA GLN A 352 -3.50 -5.00 30.64
C GLN A 352 -2.18 -4.29 30.30
N LEU A 353 -2.23 -3.32 29.37
CA LEU A 353 -1.06 -2.55 28.94
C LEU A 353 -0.79 -1.32 29.83
N ASN A 354 -1.62 -1.08 30.85
CA ASN A 354 -1.56 0.07 31.75
C ASN A 354 -1.51 1.40 30.98
N ILE A 355 -2.45 1.60 30.04
CA ILE A 355 -2.60 2.82 29.25
C ILE A 355 -3.67 3.70 29.90
N SER A 356 -3.26 4.86 30.42
CA SER A 356 -4.12 5.81 31.12
C SER A 356 -4.40 7.10 30.34
N TYR A 357 -3.60 7.40 29.30
CA TYR A 357 -3.83 8.56 28.45
C TYR A 357 -5.08 8.40 27.56
N PRO A 358 -5.66 9.49 27.04
CA PRO A 358 -6.81 9.46 26.13
C PRO A 358 -6.59 8.55 24.92
N VAL A 359 -7.58 7.70 24.62
CA VAL A 359 -7.57 6.82 23.44
C VAL A 359 -8.85 7.00 22.64
N VAL A 360 -8.74 7.15 21.33
CA VAL A 360 -9.88 7.19 20.41
C VAL A 360 -9.84 5.98 19.48
N GLN A 361 -10.95 5.23 19.41
CA GLN A 361 -11.08 4.14 18.45
C GLN A 361 -11.46 4.68 17.08
N ASP A 362 -10.66 4.40 16.06
CA ASP A 362 -10.87 4.84 14.68
C ASP A 362 -11.30 3.67 13.77
N ASN A 363 -12.41 3.00 14.11
CA ASN A 363 -12.87 1.79 13.42
C ASN A 363 -13.19 2.02 11.92
N GLY A 364 -13.43 3.28 11.53
CA GLY A 364 -13.68 3.71 10.15
C GLY A 364 -12.47 4.33 9.44
N PHE A 365 -11.30 4.34 10.07
CA PHE A 365 -10.05 4.94 9.56
C PHE A 365 -10.19 6.42 9.14
N ARG A 366 -11.07 7.17 9.78
CA ARG A 366 -11.31 8.60 9.45
C ARG A 366 -10.15 9.46 9.93
N ILE A 367 -9.71 9.25 11.17
CA ILE A 367 -8.57 9.96 11.76
C ILE A 367 -7.28 9.52 11.05
N TRP A 368 -7.13 8.22 10.79
CA TRP A 368 -6.03 7.66 10.00
C TRP A 368 -5.84 8.38 8.66
N ARG A 369 -6.94 8.56 7.90
CA ARG A 369 -6.91 9.29 6.62
C ARG A 369 -6.65 10.78 6.81
N ALA A 370 -7.19 11.41 7.86
CA ALA A 370 -6.98 12.84 8.13
C ALA A 370 -5.49 13.17 8.40
N PHE A 371 -4.73 12.22 8.95
CA PHE A 371 -3.28 12.34 9.16
C PHE A 371 -2.45 11.82 7.98
N ASN A 372 -3.08 11.32 6.91
CA ASN A 372 -2.41 10.64 5.80
C ASN A 372 -1.47 9.50 6.28
N ASN A 373 -1.91 8.75 7.30
CA ASN A 373 -1.11 7.67 7.87
C ASN A 373 -1.10 6.43 6.96
N GLN A 374 -0.04 5.62 7.08
CA GLN A 374 0.15 4.40 6.30
C GLN A 374 0.68 3.22 7.12
N TYR A 375 1.06 3.42 8.39
CA TYR A 375 1.78 2.40 9.16
C TYR A 375 1.32 2.31 10.62
N TRP A 376 1.57 1.13 11.20
CA TRP A 376 1.54 0.88 12.64
C TRP A 376 2.94 0.51 13.13
N PRO A 377 3.45 1.11 14.22
CA PRO A 377 2.98 2.36 14.81
C PRO A 377 3.29 3.56 13.92
N ALA A 378 2.63 4.69 14.17
CA ALA A 378 3.03 5.99 13.66
C ALA A 378 2.84 7.08 14.72
N LEU A 379 3.83 7.94 14.88
CA LEU A 379 3.81 9.05 15.81
C LEU A 379 3.73 10.37 15.05
N TYR A 380 2.89 11.29 15.51
CA TYR A 380 2.81 12.65 14.99
C TYR A 380 2.87 13.65 16.14
N LEU A 381 3.72 14.66 16.01
CA LEU A 381 3.77 15.78 16.95
C LEU A 381 3.05 16.98 16.36
N VAL A 382 2.03 17.43 17.07
CA VAL A 382 1.24 18.62 16.76
C VAL A 382 1.63 19.74 17.71
N ASP A 383 1.96 20.92 17.18
CA ASP A 383 2.30 22.09 17.98
C ASP A 383 1.08 22.75 18.65
N ALA A 384 1.35 23.73 19.51
CA ALA A 384 0.33 24.50 20.22
C ALA A 384 -0.66 25.24 19.30
N GLN A 385 -0.33 25.43 18.01
CA GLN A 385 -1.22 26.05 17.02
C GLN A 385 -2.09 25.01 16.29
N GLY A 386 -1.85 23.71 16.49
CA GLY A 386 -2.60 22.63 15.86
C GLY A 386 -1.99 22.17 14.52
N ARG A 387 -0.70 22.41 14.28
CA ARG A 387 0.00 22.00 13.05
C ARG A 387 0.91 20.81 13.32
N VAL A 388 0.98 19.86 12.40
CA VAL A 388 1.95 18.75 12.45
C VAL A 388 3.35 19.29 12.14
N ARG A 389 4.31 19.03 13.03
CA ARG A 389 5.70 19.52 12.94
C ARG A 389 6.74 18.41 12.84
N HIS A 390 6.34 17.18 13.11
CA HIS A 390 7.19 16.00 13.00
C HIS A 390 6.32 14.74 12.93
N HIS A 391 6.74 13.75 12.15
CA HIS A 391 6.21 12.40 12.18
C HIS A 391 7.31 11.35 12.23
N GLN A 392 6.98 10.17 12.76
CA GLN A 392 7.81 8.97 12.76
C GLN A 392 6.95 7.78 12.33
N PHE A 393 7.33 7.11 11.25
CA PHE A 393 6.68 5.89 10.79
C PHE A 393 7.44 4.65 11.26
N GLY A 394 6.69 3.64 11.70
CA GLY A 394 7.24 2.39 12.20
C GLY A 394 7.88 2.53 13.58
N GLU A 395 8.39 1.40 14.07
CA GLU A 395 9.13 1.31 15.33
C GLU A 395 10.48 2.04 15.25
N GLY A 396 10.89 2.68 16.35
CA GLY A 396 12.17 3.37 16.47
C GLY A 396 12.05 4.90 16.43
N GLY A 397 13.17 5.57 16.12
CA GLY A 397 13.20 7.05 16.04
C GLY A 397 13.02 7.77 17.38
N TYR A 398 12.95 7.07 18.51
CA TYR A 398 12.54 7.61 19.81
C TYR A 398 13.33 8.84 20.24
N ALA A 399 14.67 8.83 20.10
CA ALA A 399 15.51 9.97 20.45
C ALA A 399 15.31 11.19 19.52
N ALA A 400 14.96 10.97 18.25
CA ALA A 400 14.64 12.06 17.34
C ALA A 400 13.26 12.65 17.66
N THR A 401 12.27 11.80 17.91
CA THR A 401 10.92 12.22 18.32
C THR A 401 10.92 12.94 19.66
N GLU A 402 11.66 12.48 20.67
CA GLU A 402 11.75 13.17 21.96
C GLU A 402 12.44 14.54 21.84
N ARG A 403 13.48 14.65 21.00
CA ARG A 403 14.09 15.96 20.69
C ARG A 403 13.08 16.90 20.04
N ALA A 404 12.35 16.44 19.03
CA ALA A 404 11.31 17.26 18.40
C ALA A 404 10.21 17.65 19.39
N LEU A 405 9.81 16.75 20.28
CA LEU A 405 8.86 17.03 21.36
C LEU A 405 9.36 18.15 22.28
N ASN A 406 10.61 18.05 22.76
CA ASN A 406 11.23 19.08 23.61
C ASN A 406 11.28 20.45 22.92
N GLU A 407 11.60 20.47 21.63
CA GLU A 407 11.60 21.67 20.80
C GLU A 407 10.22 22.36 20.76
N LEU A 408 9.16 21.59 20.55
CA LEU A 408 7.80 22.13 20.52
C LEU A 408 7.30 22.56 21.90
N LEU A 409 7.69 21.86 22.97
CA LEU A 409 7.36 22.25 24.34
C LEU A 409 8.01 23.59 24.70
N ARG A 410 9.27 23.79 24.28
CA ARG A 410 9.96 25.09 24.44
C ARG A 410 9.30 26.21 23.63
N GLU A 411 8.92 25.94 22.37
CA GLU A 411 8.18 26.90 21.53
C GLU A 411 6.85 27.29 22.17
N ALA A 412 6.10 26.34 22.74
CA ALA A 412 4.83 26.59 23.41
C ALA A 412 4.96 27.43 24.69
N GLN A 413 6.08 27.30 25.43
CA GLN A 413 6.31 27.98 26.71
C GLN A 413 6.95 29.37 26.56
N ALA A 414 7.48 29.72 25.38
CA ALA A 414 8.20 30.97 25.13
C ALA A 414 7.47 32.29 25.51
N PRO A 415 6.12 32.39 25.54
CA PRO A 415 5.43 33.58 26.04
C PRO A 415 5.33 33.67 27.58
N SER A 416 5.58 32.58 28.32
CA SER A 416 5.28 32.45 29.77
C SER A 416 6.49 32.72 30.69
N ALA A 417 7.59 33.26 30.15
CA ALA A 417 8.85 33.44 30.88
C ALA A 417 8.79 34.39 32.11
N ALA A 418 7.66 35.06 32.37
CA ALA A 418 7.46 35.86 33.57
C ALA A 418 7.17 35.03 34.85
N THR A 419 6.87 33.72 34.74
CA THR A 419 6.54 32.89 35.92
C THR A 419 6.94 31.41 35.81
N ALA A 420 8.04 31.06 35.14
CA ALA A 420 8.48 29.67 35.09
C ALA A 420 9.35 29.30 36.32
N PRO A 421 8.89 28.41 37.23
CA PRO A 421 9.76 27.80 38.22
C PRO A 421 10.79 26.89 37.53
N ALA A 422 11.87 26.56 38.24
CA ALA A 422 13.09 25.90 37.79
C ALA A 422 12.96 24.46 37.21
N ASN A 423 12.08 24.23 36.23
CA ASN A 423 11.80 22.90 35.65
C ASN A 423 12.56 22.60 34.33
N ASN A 424 13.48 23.47 33.90
CA ASN A 424 14.31 23.24 32.71
C ASN A 424 15.26 22.03 32.84
N ALA A 425 15.45 21.48 34.04
CA ALA A 425 16.26 20.28 34.25
C ALA A 425 15.57 18.98 33.78
N LYS A 426 14.22 18.90 33.79
CA LYS A 426 13.48 17.68 33.36
C LYS A 426 13.43 17.52 31.84
N VAL A 427 13.57 18.60 31.07
CA VAL A 427 13.46 18.58 29.59
C VAL A 427 14.74 18.00 28.93
N ASN A 428 15.88 18.03 29.61
CA ASN A 428 17.18 17.74 29.00
C ASN A 428 17.65 16.27 29.10
N ALA A 429 17.06 15.44 29.96
CA ALA A 429 17.46 14.03 30.10
C ALA A 429 16.53 13.12 29.31
N SER A 430 16.98 12.49 28.22
CA SER A 430 16.15 11.57 27.43
C SER A 430 15.59 10.42 28.26
N VAL A 431 14.34 10.04 27.96
CA VAL A 431 13.70 8.88 28.59
C VAL A 431 14.38 7.59 28.11
N THR A 432 14.69 6.71 29.07
CA THR A 432 15.11 5.33 28.84
C THR A 432 14.14 4.42 29.58
N PRO A 433 13.02 4.01 28.95
CA PRO A 433 12.03 3.18 29.62
C PRO A 433 12.58 1.77 29.83
N ASP A 434 12.18 1.12 30.91
CA ASP A 434 12.45 -0.32 31.09
C ASP A 434 11.65 -1.10 30.03
N THR A 435 12.36 -1.85 29.21
CA THR A 435 11.77 -2.59 28.07
C THR A 435 11.94 -4.08 28.30
N GLN A 436 10.86 -4.74 28.69
CA GLN A 436 10.82 -6.17 28.98
C GLN A 436 9.67 -6.86 28.24
N GLY A 437 9.71 -8.19 28.17
CA GLY A 437 8.67 -8.99 27.52
C GLY A 437 8.44 -8.56 26.06
N LEU A 438 7.18 -8.28 25.71
CA LEU A 438 6.77 -7.76 24.40
C LEU A 438 7.21 -6.31 24.13
N GLY A 439 7.60 -5.56 25.16
CA GLY A 439 8.10 -4.19 25.04
C GLY A 439 9.58 -4.11 24.64
N MET A 440 10.31 -5.24 24.65
CA MET A 440 11.73 -5.26 24.28
C MET A 440 11.92 -5.05 22.78
N ALA A 441 12.82 -4.14 22.41
CA ALA A 441 13.13 -3.79 21.03
C ALA A 441 13.52 -4.99 20.17
N ALA A 442 13.24 -4.90 18.87
CA ALA A 442 13.54 -5.98 17.95
C ALA A 442 15.04 -6.21 17.73
N ASP A 443 15.44 -7.48 17.55
CA ASP A 443 16.77 -7.78 17.01
C ASP A 443 16.76 -7.59 15.48
N THR A 444 16.88 -6.33 15.06
CA THR A 444 16.83 -5.95 13.65
C THR A 444 17.97 -6.54 12.82
N ALA A 445 19.11 -6.88 13.45
CA ALA A 445 20.26 -7.45 12.75
C ALA A 445 19.96 -8.88 12.24
N SER A 446 19.19 -9.65 13.00
CA SER A 446 18.84 -11.04 12.69
C SER A 446 17.40 -11.24 12.17
N LEU A 447 16.59 -10.18 12.14
CA LEU A 447 15.22 -10.24 11.63
C LEU A 447 15.20 -10.48 10.11
N ARG A 448 14.73 -11.66 9.67
CA ARG A 448 14.55 -12.03 8.25
C ARG A 448 13.12 -12.45 7.91
N SER A 449 12.27 -12.63 8.91
CA SER A 449 10.86 -12.96 8.73
C SER A 449 9.98 -11.71 8.75
N PRO A 450 9.19 -11.45 7.68
CA PRO A 450 8.18 -10.40 7.68
C PRO A 450 6.94 -10.87 8.44
N GLU A 451 6.00 -9.96 8.71
CA GLU A 451 4.68 -10.36 9.19
C GLU A 451 3.97 -11.32 8.22
N LEU A 452 3.37 -12.38 8.76
CA LEU A 452 2.71 -13.43 7.98
C LEU A 452 1.26 -13.57 8.41
N TYR A 453 0.35 -13.07 7.58
CA TYR A 453 -1.09 -13.25 7.76
C TYR A 453 -1.53 -14.69 7.48
N LEU A 454 -2.43 -15.18 8.32
CA LEU A 454 -3.00 -16.52 8.22
C LEU A 454 -4.31 -16.56 7.44
N GLY A 455 -5.12 -15.50 7.52
CA GLY A 455 -6.33 -15.33 6.70
C GLY A 455 -6.02 -15.16 5.22
N TYR A 456 -6.94 -15.60 4.35
CA TYR A 456 -6.68 -15.64 2.91
C TYR A 456 -6.78 -14.27 2.19
N ASP A 457 -7.32 -13.21 2.82
CA ASP A 457 -7.41 -11.88 2.20
C ASP A 457 -6.05 -11.20 2.08
N LYS A 458 -5.21 -11.36 3.11
CA LYS A 458 -3.84 -10.83 3.17
C LYS A 458 -2.77 -11.93 3.07
N GLY A 459 -3.18 -13.20 3.13
CA GLY A 459 -2.29 -14.35 3.19
C GLY A 459 -1.69 -14.73 1.84
N GLY A 460 -0.37 -14.96 1.80
CA GLY A 460 0.35 -15.46 0.61
C GLY A 460 1.33 -16.61 0.88
N SER A 461 1.53 -16.99 2.14
CA SER A 461 2.62 -17.89 2.57
C SER A 461 2.17 -19.27 3.05
N LEU A 462 0.88 -19.60 2.88
CA LEU A 462 0.32 -20.91 3.19
C LEU A 462 0.83 -21.97 2.22
N ARG A 463 1.32 -23.08 2.75
CA ARG A 463 1.68 -24.29 1.99
C ARG A 463 0.86 -25.46 2.48
N LEU A 464 0.24 -26.17 1.54
CA LEU A 464 -0.57 -27.36 1.80
C LEU A 464 -0.23 -28.42 0.76
N ALA A 465 -0.37 -29.70 1.10
CA ALA A 465 -0.22 -30.78 0.13
C ALA A 465 -1.38 -30.80 -0.89
N GLY A 466 -2.55 -30.27 -0.50
CA GLY A 466 -3.74 -30.13 -1.34
C GLY A 466 -4.10 -28.67 -1.64
N ARG A 467 -5.28 -28.47 -2.24
CA ARG A 467 -5.83 -27.13 -2.50
C ARG A 467 -6.49 -26.57 -1.24
N PRO A 468 -6.34 -25.27 -0.94
CA PRO A 468 -7.10 -24.63 0.13
C PRO A 468 -8.59 -24.64 -0.17
N ALA A 469 -9.41 -24.78 0.87
CA ALA A 469 -10.88 -24.65 0.82
C ALA A 469 -11.31 -23.45 1.69
N PRO A 470 -11.36 -22.23 1.11
CA PRO A 470 -11.83 -21.04 1.82
C PRO A 470 -13.25 -21.21 2.35
N ASP A 471 -13.52 -20.64 3.52
CA ASP A 471 -14.83 -20.57 4.21
C ASP A 471 -15.50 -21.92 4.51
N LYS A 472 -14.74 -23.01 4.42
CA LYS A 472 -15.23 -24.37 4.67
C LYS A 472 -14.28 -25.12 5.58
N ALA A 473 -14.86 -25.89 6.49
CA ALA A 473 -14.12 -26.86 7.28
C ALA A 473 -13.53 -27.93 6.33
N ALA A 474 -12.23 -28.17 6.45
CA ALA A 474 -11.52 -29.18 5.68
C ALA A 474 -10.35 -29.75 6.46
N ASP A 475 -10.03 -31.01 6.20
CA ASP A 475 -8.84 -31.66 6.73
C ASP A 475 -7.62 -31.31 5.87
N TYR A 476 -6.69 -30.58 6.47
CA TYR A 476 -5.46 -30.17 5.83
C TYR A 476 -4.31 -31.11 6.16
N GLN A 477 -3.46 -31.35 5.16
CA GLN A 477 -2.23 -32.10 5.29
C GLN A 477 -1.03 -31.18 5.11
N PRO A 478 -0.01 -31.29 5.98
CA PRO A 478 1.11 -30.37 5.98
C PRO A 478 1.98 -30.55 4.74
N ALA A 479 2.58 -29.45 4.27
CA ALA A 479 3.57 -29.47 3.19
C ALA A 479 4.97 -29.11 3.70
N SER A 480 5.98 -29.32 2.85
CA SER A 480 7.35 -28.92 3.18
C SER A 480 7.49 -27.40 3.30
N LEU A 481 7.99 -26.96 4.45
CA LEU A 481 8.15 -25.54 4.77
C LEU A 481 9.48 -24.98 4.25
N ARG A 482 9.38 -23.85 3.55
CA ARG A 482 10.51 -22.93 3.26
C ARG A 482 10.51 -21.80 4.28
N LEU A 483 11.59 -21.02 4.34
CA LEU A 483 11.64 -19.81 5.16
C LEU A 483 10.43 -18.89 4.84
N ASN A 484 9.81 -18.32 5.88
CA ASN A 484 8.67 -17.41 5.80
C ASN A 484 7.41 -18.04 5.22
N THR A 485 7.26 -19.36 5.39
CA THR A 485 6.07 -20.10 5.00
C THR A 485 5.53 -20.93 6.15
N TRP A 486 4.21 -21.16 6.13
CA TRP A 486 3.48 -21.85 7.17
C TRP A 486 2.52 -22.89 6.59
N THR A 487 2.08 -23.83 7.41
CA THR A 487 1.22 -24.97 7.01
C THR A 487 0.28 -25.37 8.14
N LEU A 488 -0.75 -26.12 7.79
CA LEU A 488 -1.79 -26.62 8.70
C LEU A 488 -1.87 -28.14 8.62
N GLN A 489 -2.22 -28.75 9.75
CA GLN A 489 -2.58 -30.16 9.84
C GLN A 489 -3.83 -30.32 10.72
N GLY A 490 -4.75 -31.18 10.29
CA GLY A 490 -6.01 -31.45 10.98
C GLY A 490 -7.19 -30.67 10.38
N ASN A 491 -8.31 -30.60 11.11
CA ASN A 491 -9.53 -29.95 10.64
C ASN A 491 -9.52 -28.44 10.89
N TRP A 492 -9.48 -27.65 9.82
CA TRP A 492 -9.45 -26.18 9.91
C TRP A 492 -10.46 -25.51 8.99
N THR A 493 -10.86 -24.30 9.36
CA THR A 493 -11.59 -23.37 8.50
C THR A 493 -10.68 -22.17 8.17
N LEU A 494 -10.45 -21.91 6.88
CA LEU A 494 -9.71 -20.73 6.41
C LEU A 494 -10.70 -19.58 6.21
N MET A 495 -10.52 -18.46 6.90
CA MET A 495 -11.39 -17.28 6.86
C MET A 495 -10.62 -16.08 6.26
N PRO A 496 -11.31 -14.97 5.91
CA PRO A 496 -10.67 -13.79 5.34
C PRO A 496 -9.47 -13.27 6.16
N GLU A 497 -9.65 -13.14 7.48
CA GLU A 497 -8.67 -12.54 8.39
C GLU A 497 -7.93 -13.55 9.29
N LEU A 498 -8.42 -14.80 9.40
CA LEU A 498 -7.92 -15.78 10.36
C LEU A 498 -8.01 -17.23 9.85
N VAL A 499 -7.39 -18.15 10.59
CA VAL A 499 -7.64 -19.59 10.49
C VAL A 499 -8.17 -20.12 11.81
N GLN A 500 -9.15 -21.02 11.77
CA GLN A 500 -9.76 -21.59 12.96
C GLN A 500 -9.59 -23.11 13.00
N ALA A 501 -9.06 -23.63 14.10
CA ALA A 501 -9.04 -25.07 14.39
C ALA A 501 -10.44 -25.50 14.81
N ASN A 502 -11.04 -26.43 14.08
CA ASN A 502 -12.40 -26.91 14.38
C ASN A 502 -12.39 -28.03 15.43
N GLU A 503 -11.27 -28.72 15.60
CA GLU A 503 -11.09 -29.86 16.50
C GLU A 503 -9.81 -29.71 17.34
N ALA A 504 -9.73 -30.45 18.45
CA ALA A 504 -8.51 -30.59 19.23
C ALA A 504 -7.44 -31.37 18.46
N GLY A 505 -6.17 -31.05 18.69
CA GLY A 505 -5.03 -31.64 17.98
C GLY A 505 -4.72 -30.98 16.64
N GLY A 506 -5.44 -29.92 16.25
CA GLY A 506 -5.08 -29.10 15.10
C GLY A 506 -3.67 -28.53 15.25
N ARG A 507 -2.84 -28.62 14.21
CA ARG A 507 -1.47 -28.10 14.22
C ARG A 507 -1.24 -27.01 13.19
N LEU A 508 -0.49 -26.01 13.61
CA LEU A 508 0.00 -24.90 12.81
C LEU A 508 1.53 -24.91 12.89
N ALA A 509 2.21 -24.98 11.74
CA ALA A 509 3.66 -24.96 11.70
C ALA A 509 4.19 -23.85 10.79
N LEU A 510 5.32 -23.26 11.16
CA LEU A 510 5.97 -22.13 10.53
C LEU A 510 7.48 -22.37 10.49
N ARG A 511 8.14 -21.92 9.42
CA ARG A 511 9.60 -21.80 9.40
C ARG A 511 10.01 -20.34 9.32
N PHE A 512 10.77 -19.86 10.30
CA PHE A 512 11.09 -18.44 10.49
C PHE A 512 12.56 -18.22 10.86
N GLU A 513 13.01 -16.97 10.77
CA GLU A 513 14.33 -16.51 11.20
C GLU A 513 14.21 -15.12 11.81
N ALA A 514 14.18 -15.10 13.15
CA ALA A 514 14.11 -13.92 14.02
C ALA A 514 14.44 -14.36 15.46
N ARG A 515 14.76 -13.42 16.36
CA ARG A 515 14.95 -13.74 17.79
C ARG A 515 13.62 -14.13 18.42
N ASP A 516 12.62 -13.29 18.23
CA ASP A 516 11.28 -13.45 18.79
C ASP A 516 10.29 -13.92 17.72
N ALA A 517 9.43 -14.88 18.05
CA ALA A 517 8.27 -15.24 17.24
C ALA A 517 6.99 -15.15 18.08
N ASN A 518 6.03 -14.40 17.56
CA ASN A 518 4.76 -14.11 18.21
C ASN A 518 3.61 -14.52 17.29
N LEU A 519 2.46 -14.83 17.88
CA LEU A 519 1.24 -15.15 17.14
C LEU A 519 0.07 -14.38 17.75
N VAL A 520 -0.69 -13.71 16.90
CA VAL A 520 -1.99 -13.16 17.30
C VAL A 520 -2.97 -14.33 17.36
N LEU A 521 -3.39 -14.67 18.58
CA LEU A 521 -4.28 -15.79 18.90
C LEU A 521 -5.57 -15.29 19.53
N GLY A 522 -6.66 -15.99 19.24
CA GLY A 522 -7.95 -15.87 19.90
C GLY A 522 -8.62 -17.23 20.06
N ALA A 523 -9.83 -17.23 20.62
CA ALA A 523 -10.63 -18.43 20.81
C ALA A 523 -12.09 -18.15 20.41
N ALA A 524 -12.71 -19.09 19.70
CA ALA A 524 -14.12 -19.00 19.30
C ALA A 524 -15.10 -19.33 20.44
N GLY A 525 -14.66 -20.06 21.46
CA GLY A 525 -15.47 -20.55 22.57
C GLY A 525 -15.35 -19.74 23.86
N ALA A 526 -16.18 -20.09 24.85
CA ALA A 526 -16.09 -19.54 26.20
C ALA A 526 -15.07 -20.35 27.02
N GLY A 527 -14.03 -19.68 27.49
CA GLY A 527 -13.01 -20.27 28.36
C GLY A 527 -11.63 -20.30 27.71
N PRO A 528 -10.59 -20.54 28.51
CA PRO A 528 -9.23 -20.40 28.05
C PRO A 528 -8.74 -21.66 27.31
N LEU A 529 -8.15 -21.48 26.14
CA LEU A 529 -7.74 -22.56 25.23
C LEU A 529 -6.26 -22.90 25.42
N ARG A 530 -5.92 -24.19 25.56
CA ARG A 530 -4.55 -24.64 25.77
C ARG A 530 -3.89 -24.99 24.44
N PHE A 531 -2.60 -24.68 24.35
CA PHE A 531 -1.77 -25.09 23.23
C PHE A 531 -0.39 -25.52 23.72
N ARG A 532 0.33 -26.25 22.86
CA ARG A 532 1.72 -26.62 23.09
C ARG A 532 2.54 -26.25 21.87
N ILE A 533 3.73 -25.69 22.07
CA ILE A 533 4.68 -25.40 21.00
C ILE A 533 5.89 -26.34 21.06
N THR A 534 6.52 -26.54 19.91
CA THR A 534 7.86 -27.11 19.80
C THR A 534 8.71 -26.28 18.84
N ILE A 535 10.01 -26.25 19.11
CA ILE A 535 11.04 -25.65 18.25
C ILE A 535 11.90 -26.78 17.72
N ASP A 536 11.93 -26.94 16.39
CA ASP A 536 12.64 -28.02 15.70
C ASP A 536 12.28 -29.43 16.25
N GLY A 537 11.03 -29.61 16.67
CA GLY A 537 10.50 -30.86 17.22
C GLY A 537 10.80 -31.12 18.70
N GLN A 538 11.43 -30.17 19.39
CA GLN A 538 11.75 -30.26 20.82
C GLN A 538 10.99 -29.18 21.63
N PRO A 539 10.75 -29.39 22.94
CA PRO A 539 10.29 -28.32 23.82
C PRO A 539 11.22 -27.10 23.76
N PRO A 540 10.69 -25.86 23.90
CA PRO A 540 11.48 -24.65 23.72
C PRO A 540 12.62 -24.48 24.74
N GLY A 541 12.53 -25.09 25.93
CA GLY A 541 13.55 -24.94 26.98
C GLY A 541 13.74 -23.47 27.31
N SER A 542 14.98 -22.98 27.40
CA SER A 542 15.30 -21.56 27.63
C SER A 542 14.90 -20.62 26.49
N HIS A 543 14.46 -21.14 25.34
CA HIS A 543 14.01 -20.34 24.20
C HIS A 543 12.51 -20.00 24.22
N HIS A 544 11.82 -20.31 25.32
CA HIS A 544 10.41 -20.01 25.48
C HIS A 544 10.15 -18.50 25.52
N GLY A 545 9.04 -18.07 24.94
CA GLY A 545 8.55 -16.71 25.04
C GLY A 545 7.89 -16.43 26.39
N SER A 546 7.44 -15.19 26.61
CA SER A 546 6.79 -14.80 27.87
C SER A 546 5.41 -15.42 28.09
N ASP A 547 4.75 -15.91 27.03
CA ASP A 547 3.40 -16.51 27.11
C ASP A 547 3.40 -18.05 27.08
N VAL A 548 4.58 -18.68 27.19
CA VAL A 548 4.77 -20.12 27.09
C VAL A 548 5.78 -20.59 28.12
N ASP A 549 5.58 -21.75 28.73
CA ASP A 549 6.56 -22.36 29.65
C ASP A 549 7.73 -23.06 28.92
N ALA A 550 8.72 -23.52 29.67
CA ALA A 550 9.90 -24.20 29.10
C ALA A 550 9.55 -25.55 28.42
N GLN A 551 8.43 -26.16 28.79
CA GLN A 551 7.90 -27.41 28.21
C GLN A 551 7.08 -27.17 26.94
N GLY A 552 6.79 -25.89 26.65
CA GLY A 552 6.08 -25.43 25.47
C GLY A 552 4.59 -25.21 25.68
N TYR A 553 4.05 -25.34 26.89
CA TYR A 553 2.62 -25.12 27.13
C TYR A 553 2.29 -23.65 27.30
N GLY A 554 1.17 -23.23 26.70
CA GLY A 554 0.61 -21.90 26.83
C GLY A 554 -0.91 -21.94 26.81
N GLN A 555 -1.53 -20.80 27.09
CA GLN A 555 -2.97 -20.67 27.19
C GLN A 555 -3.44 -19.37 26.55
N VAL A 556 -4.51 -19.45 25.76
CA VAL A 556 -5.20 -18.31 25.15
C VAL A 556 -6.35 -17.89 26.06
N ASP A 557 -6.22 -16.72 26.69
CA ASP A 557 -7.18 -16.14 27.65
C ASP A 557 -7.88 -14.86 27.15
N ALA A 558 -7.40 -14.34 26.03
CA ALA A 558 -7.91 -13.18 25.31
C ALA A 558 -7.48 -13.24 23.85
N THR A 559 -8.22 -12.56 22.96
CA THR A 559 -7.73 -12.35 21.60
C THR A 559 -6.67 -11.24 21.60
N ARG A 560 -5.39 -11.60 21.51
CA ARG A 560 -4.24 -10.67 21.60
C ARG A 560 -2.99 -11.27 20.95
N LEU A 561 -1.88 -10.53 21.00
CA LEU A 561 -0.56 -11.06 20.66
C LEU A 561 0.01 -11.92 21.80
N TYR A 562 0.55 -13.09 21.46
CA TYR A 562 1.25 -14.00 22.36
C TYR A 562 2.69 -14.20 21.88
N GLN A 563 3.67 -14.01 22.77
CA GLN A 563 5.07 -14.30 22.51
C GLN A 563 5.37 -15.77 22.76
N LEU A 564 5.60 -16.52 21.69
CA LEU A 564 5.77 -17.96 21.74
C LEU A 564 7.23 -18.35 21.92
N VAL A 565 8.13 -17.68 21.20
CA VAL A 565 9.56 -17.98 21.18
C VAL A 565 10.37 -16.73 21.44
N ARG A 566 11.43 -16.88 22.23
CA ARG A 566 12.53 -15.92 22.38
C ARG A 566 13.85 -16.67 22.36
N GLN A 567 14.53 -16.69 21.22
CA GLN A 567 15.81 -17.38 21.09
C GLN A 567 16.87 -16.73 22.01
N GLN A 568 17.71 -17.58 22.58
CA GLN A 568 18.81 -17.21 23.47
C GLN A 568 20.13 -17.48 22.74
N GLY A 569 21.10 -16.58 22.87
CA GLY A 569 22.36 -16.66 22.14
C GLY A 569 22.19 -16.33 20.65
N ALA A 570 22.92 -17.06 19.79
CA ALA A 570 22.91 -16.79 18.36
C ALA A 570 21.54 -17.12 17.73
N VAL A 571 20.93 -16.13 17.09
CA VAL A 571 19.67 -16.27 16.36
C VAL A 571 19.88 -17.15 15.13
N LYS A 572 19.01 -18.15 14.97
CA LYS A 572 19.04 -19.10 13.86
C LYS A 572 17.65 -19.23 13.23
N GLN A 573 17.62 -19.75 12.02
CA GLN A 573 16.39 -20.22 11.41
C GLN A 573 15.83 -21.41 12.19
N ARG A 574 14.53 -21.39 12.49
CA ARG A 574 13.82 -22.42 13.29
C ARG A 574 12.53 -22.85 12.63
N ARG A 575 12.08 -24.08 12.93
CA ARG A 575 10.70 -24.53 12.72
C ARG A 575 9.93 -24.43 14.02
N LEU A 576 8.89 -23.60 14.04
CA LEU A 576 7.91 -23.55 15.12
C LEU A 576 6.72 -24.43 14.73
N GLU A 577 6.29 -25.30 15.63
CA GLU A 577 5.03 -26.05 15.50
C GLU A 577 4.19 -25.80 16.75
N ILE A 578 2.90 -25.53 16.54
CA ILE A 578 1.92 -25.24 17.57
C ILE A 578 0.82 -26.27 17.43
N GLU A 579 0.57 -27.03 18.49
CA GLU A 579 -0.52 -27.99 18.62
C GLU A 579 -1.57 -27.41 19.57
N PHE A 580 -2.78 -27.23 19.08
CA PHE A 580 -3.90 -26.74 19.88
C PHE A 580 -4.56 -27.92 20.59
N LEU A 581 -4.50 -27.94 21.92
CA LEU A 581 -4.97 -29.06 22.74
C LEU A 581 -6.48 -29.06 22.93
N ASP A 582 -7.11 -27.90 22.72
CA ASP A 582 -8.56 -27.73 22.72
C ASP A 582 -9.01 -27.17 21.35
N ALA A 583 -10.28 -27.38 21.00
CA ALA A 583 -10.87 -26.91 19.76
C ALA A 583 -11.20 -25.40 19.79
N GLY A 584 -11.33 -24.78 18.62
CA GLY A 584 -11.78 -23.38 18.50
C GLY A 584 -10.66 -22.34 18.55
N ALA A 585 -9.39 -22.75 18.42
CA ALA A 585 -8.27 -21.82 18.33
C ALA A 585 -8.36 -20.99 17.05
N GLN A 586 -8.19 -19.67 17.17
CA GLN A 586 -8.17 -18.74 16.05
C GLN A 586 -6.79 -18.11 15.93
N GLY A 587 -6.13 -18.27 14.79
CA GLY A 587 -4.84 -17.64 14.49
C GLY A 587 -4.98 -16.57 13.40
N TYR A 588 -4.41 -15.39 13.62
CA TYR A 588 -4.56 -14.24 12.71
C TYR A 588 -3.28 -13.94 11.93
N ALA A 589 -2.16 -13.71 12.62
CA ALA A 589 -0.88 -13.39 12.01
C ALA A 589 0.31 -13.75 12.90
N PHE A 590 1.40 -14.21 12.27
CA PHE A 590 2.70 -14.30 12.92
C PHE A 590 3.45 -12.98 12.77
N THR A 591 4.04 -12.51 13.87
CA THR A 591 4.91 -11.33 13.90
C THR A 591 6.22 -11.65 14.61
N PHE A 592 7.25 -10.85 14.36
CA PHE A 592 8.62 -11.19 14.70
C PHE A 592 9.38 -10.02 15.31
N GLY A 593 10.59 -10.30 15.81
CA GLY A 593 11.63 -9.31 16.02
C GLY A 593 12.60 -9.76 17.08
#